data_AF-A0A938IQM9-F1
#
_entry.id   AF-A0A938IQM9-F1
#
_cell.length_a   1.000
_cell.length_b   1.000
_cell.length_c   1.000
_cell.angle_alpha   90.00
_cell.angle_beta   90.00
_cell.angle_gamma   90.00
#
_symmetry.space_group_name_H-M   'P 1'
#
loop_
_entity.id
_entity.type
_entity.pdbx_description
1 polymer ?
#
loop_
_entity_poly.entity_id
_entity_poly.type
_entity_poly.pdbx_seq_one_letter_code
_entity_poly.pdbx_strand_id
1 'polypeptide(L)'
;MRSTRTADAELRVVLRDAAPVRIRIPGWAPRDSVRLSIMERDATPRWDGLFLVIPKDEVRPGATIVVRHDLAETRAVEEMPVSRRAYRLTWRGDEVVDCEPKVPIYAGRRQP
;
A
#
# COMPACT_ATOMS: atom_id res chain seq x y z
N MET A 1 -15.14 0.20 1.66
CA MET A 1 -13.67 0.21 1.77
C MET A 1 -13.17 1.36 0.92
N ARG A 2 -12.35 2.25 1.48
CA ARG A 2 -11.72 3.33 0.72
C ARG A 2 -10.20 3.19 0.88
N SER A 3 -9.49 3.22 -0.24
CA SER A 3 -8.04 3.20 -0.30
C SER A 3 -7.58 4.52 -0.90
N THR A 4 -6.64 5.20 -0.24
CA THR A 4 -5.99 6.41 -0.75
C THR A 4 -4.48 6.20 -0.72
N ARG A 5 -3.78 6.64 -1.76
CA ARG A 5 -2.33 6.45 -1.93
C ARG A 5 -1.69 7.79 -2.25
N THR A 6 -0.73 8.22 -1.43
CA THR A 6 0.11 9.40 -1.68
C THR A 6 1.57 9.05 -1.38
N ALA A 7 2.06 9.33 -0.18
CA ALA A 7 3.38 8.88 0.30
C ALA A 7 3.24 7.60 1.14
N ASP A 8 2.12 7.50 1.85
CA ASP A 8 1.63 6.35 2.60
C ASP A 8 0.38 5.77 1.92
N ALA A 9 0.11 4.49 2.20
CA ALA A 9 -1.15 3.85 1.84
C ALA A 9 -2.08 3.83 3.05
N GLU A 10 -3.27 4.42 2.91
CA GLU A 10 -4.32 4.34 3.92
C GLU A 10 -5.46 3.42 3.45
N LEU A 11 -5.82 2.48 4.31
CA LEU A 11 -7.00 1.63 4.19
C LEU A 11 -7.98 1.95 5.32
N ARG A 12 -9.18 2.41 4.95
CA ARG A 12 -10.30 2.61 5.90
C ARG A 12 -11.41 1.58 5.70
N VAL A 13 -11.71 0.84 6.77
CA VAL A 13 -12.75 -0.19 6.84
C VAL A 13 -13.79 0.24 7.87
N VAL A 14 -15.06 0.33 7.47
CA VAL A 14 -16.18 0.53 8.40
C VAL A 14 -16.90 -0.80 8.52
N LEU A 15 -16.93 -1.35 9.73
CA LEU A 15 -17.58 -2.62 10.00
C LEU A 15 -19.08 -2.42 10.13
N ARG A 16 -19.86 -3.25 9.41
CA ARG A 16 -21.32 -3.29 9.56
C ARG A 16 -21.73 -4.10 10.77
N ASP A 17 -21.03 -5.20 11.03
CA ASP A 17 -21.28 -6.13 12.13
C ASP A 17 -19.98 -6.43 12.90
N ALA A 18 -20.10 -6.88 14.15
CA ALA A 18 -18.97 -7.34 14.93
C ALA A 18 -18.51 -8.73 14.46
N ALA A 19 -17.39 -8.77 13.75
CA ALA A 19 -16.75 -9.97 13.27
C ALA A 19 -15.23 -9.85 13.42
N PRO A 20 -14.49 -10.97 13.61
CA PRO A 20 -13.05 -10.93 13.55
C PRO A 20 -12.59 -10.43 12.18
N VAL A 21 -11.59 -9.56 12.14
CA VAL A 21 -11.10 -8.95 10.91
C VAL A 21 -9.67 -9.39 10.65
N ARG A 22 -9.41 -9.80 9.41
CA ARG A 22 -8.05 -10.07 8.91
C ARG A 22 -7.76 -9.13 7.75
N ILE A 23 -6.74 -8.31 7.89
CA ILE A 23 -6.33 -7.35 6.85
C ILE A 23 -4.98 -7.79 6.30
N ARG A 24 -4.92 -8.12 5.01
CA ARG A 24 -3.66 -8.48 4.36
C ARG A 24 -2.81 -7.24 4.15
N ILE A 25 -1.58 -7.26 4.65
CA ILE A 25 -0.55 -6.27 4.36
C ILE A 25 0.34 -6.84 3.25
N PRO A 26 0.65 -6.07 2.19
CA PRO A 26 1.56 -6.52 1.16
C PRO A 26 2.93 -6.89 1.75
N GLY A 27 3.53 -7.99 1.29
CA GLY A 27 4.82 -8.47 1.82
C GLY A 27 6.00 -7.54 1.59
N TRP A 28 5.87 -6.57 0.67
CA TRP A 28 6.87 -5.53 0.43
C TRP A 28 6.76 -4.35 1.41
N ALA A 29 5.64 -4.21 2.14
CA ALA A 29 5.46 -3.11 3.07
C ALA A 29 6.28 -3.35 4.34
N PRO A 30 7.11 -2.41 4.79
CA PRO A 30 7.87 -2.56 6.04
C PRO A 30 6.92 -2.74 7.21
N ARG A 31 7.09 -3.81 8.00
CA ARG A 31 6.19 -4.06 9.16
C ARG A 31 6.22 -2.92 10.17
N ASP A 32 7.38 -2.30 10.37
CA ASP A 32 7.58 -1.23 11.34
C ASP A 32 6.94 0.11 10.92
N SER A 33 6.56 0.26 9.65
CA SER A 33 5.78 1.41 9.19
C SER A 33 4.28 1.24 9.37
N VAL A 34 3.82 0.01 9.67
CA VAL A 34 2.40 -0.26 9.80
C VAL A 34 1.86 0.41 11.06
N ARG A 35 0.79 1.18 10.90
CA ARG A 35 0.02 1.81 11.97
C ARG A 35 -1.42 1.35 11.87
N LEU A 36 -1.99 0.94 13.00
CA LEU A 36 -3.36 0.50 13.11
C LEU A 36 -4.09 1.42 14.09
N SER A 37 -5.27 1.90 13.70
CA SER A 37 -6.20 2.52 14.64
C SER A 37 -7.59 1.91 14.53
N ILE A 38 -8.24 1.78 15.68
CA ILE A 38 -9.60 1.26 15.83
C ILE A 38 -10.38 2.32 16.58
N MET A 39 -11.47 2.82 15.99
CA MET A 39 -12.27 3.91 16.59
C MET A 39 -11.42 5.13 16.96
N GLU A 40 -10.51 5.53 16.07
CA GLU A 40 -9.60 6.68 16.24
C GLU A 40 -8.59 6.54 17.38
N ARG A 41 -8.44 5.34 17.96
CA ARG A 41 -7.42 5.02 18.95
C ARG A 41 -6.35 4.15 18.33
N ASP A 42 -5.10 4.50 18.57
CA ASP A 42 -3.97 3.66 18.18
C ASP A 42 -4.05 2.30 18.86
N ALA A 43 -3.88 1.25 18.07
CA ALA A 43 -3.92 -0.12 18.52
C ALA A 43 -2.63 -0.83 18.12
N THR A 44 -2.12 -1.70 19.00
CA THR A 44 -0.92 -2.49 18.70
C THR A 44 -1.25 -3.53 17.62
N PRO A 45 -0.54 -3.53 16.48
CA PRO A 45 -0.78 -4.50 15.42
C PRO A 45 -0.49 -5.93 15.90
N ARG A 46 -1.45 -6.85 15.74
CA ARG A 46 -1.23 -8.29 15.93
C ARG A 46 -1.09 -8.98 14.60
N TRP A 47 -0.02 -9.74 14.44
CA TRP A 47 0.37 -10.32 13.16
C TRP A 47 0.13 -11.82 13.09
N ASP A 48 -0.40 -12.29 11.97
CA ASP A 48 -0.43 -13.68 11.54
C ASP A 48 0.09 -13.75 10.09
N GLY A 49 1.39 -14.03 9.94
CA GLY A 49 2.07 -13.98 8.65
C GLY A 49 2.01 -12.58 8.02
N LEU A 50 1.33 -12.46 6.87
CA LEU A 50 1.11 -11.19 6.17
C LEU A 50 -0.21 -10.51 6.56
N PHE A 51 -0.87 -10.95 7.62
CA PHE A 51 -2.16 -10.40 8.03
C PHE A 51 -2.08 -9.69 9.37
N LEU A 52 -2.74 -8.52 9.46
CA LEU A 52 -3.18 -7.97 10.73
C LEU A 52 -4.44 -8.67 11.18
N VAL A 53 -4.47 -9.12 12.43
CA VAL A 53 -5.61 -9.82 13.02
C VAL A 53 -6.20 -8.96 14.13
N ILE A 54 -7.49 -8.67 14.00
CA ILE A 54 -8.26 -7.92 14.99
C ILE A 54 -9.36 -8.85 15.48
N PRO A 55 -9.32 -9.27 16.76
CA PRO A 55 -10.31 -10.20 17.27
C PRO A 55 -11.67 -9.51 17.45
N LYS A 56 -12.73 -10.30 17.50
CA LYS A 56 -14.12 -9.79 17.51
C LYS A 56 -14.42 -8.89 18.71
N ASP A 57 -13.81 -9.15 19.85
CA ASP A 57 -13.98 -8.42 21.11
C ASP A 57 -13.38 -7.00 21.09
N GLU A 58 -12.49 -6.72 20.13
CA GLU A 58 -11.90 -5.37 19.95
C GLU A 58 -12.69 -4.50 18.96
N VAL A 59 -13.74 -5.06 18.35
CA VAL A 59 -14.52 -4.38 17.32
C VAL A 59 -16.02 -4.46 17.62
N ARG A 60 -16.74 -3.42 17.18
CA ARG A 60 -18.20 -3.32 17.32
C ARG A 60 -18.84 -2.92 16.00
N PRO A 61 -20.15 -3.13 15.81
CA PRO A 61 -20.86 -2.59 14.65
C PRO A 61 -20.63 -1.07 14.56
N GLY A 62 -20.39 -0.58 13.34
CA GLY A 62 -20.03 0.81 13.07
C GLY A 62 -18.57 1.15 13.37
N ALA A 63 -17.75 0.21 13.83
CA ALA A 63 -16.35 0.49 14.11
C ALA A 63 -15.58 0.87 12.84
N THR A 64 -14.77 1.92 12.95
CA THR A 64 -13.82 2.29 11.89
C THR A 64 -12.45 1.72 12.23
N ILE A 65 -11.92 0.89 11.35
CA ILE A 65 -10.54 0.43 11.36
C ILE A 65 -9.78 1.21 10.29
N VAL A 66 -8.65 1.81 10.67
CA VAL A 66 -7.73 2.48 9.74
C VAL A 66 -6.38 1.79 9.83
N VAL A 67 -5.84 1.39 8.68
CA VAL A 67 -4.49 0.86 8.55
C VAL A 67 -3.71 1.80 7.66
N ARG A 68 -2.52 2.20 8.11
CA ARG A 68 -1.55 2.97 7.32
C ARG A 68 -0.25 2.20 7.23
N HIS A 69 0.42 2.30 6.10
CA HIS A 69 1.79 1.80 5.95
C HIS A 69 2.54 2.60 4.90
N ASP A 70 3.86 2.63 5.02
CA ASP A 70 4.71 3.30 4.04
C ASP A 70 4.67 2.56 2.71
N LEU A 71 4.82 3.32 1.62
CA LEU A 71 5.09 2.78 0.30
C LEU A 71 6.61 2.72 0.11
N ALA A 72 7.20 1.55 0.34
CA ALA A 72 8.64 1.37 0.15
C ALA A 72 9.04 1.70 -1.30
N GLU A 73 10.09 2.51 -1.45
CA GLU A 73 10.71 2.71 -2.74
C GLU A 73 11.65 1.55 -3.04
N THR A 74 11.42 0.84 -4.15
CA THR A 74 12.28 -0.26 -4.59
C THR A 74 12.89 0.06 -5.95
N ARG A 75 14.07 -0.47 -6.22
CA ARG A 75 14.76 -0.29 -7.51
C ARG A 75 14.92 -1.63 -8.20
N ALA A 76 14.50 -1.70 -9.45
CA ALA A 76 14.67 -2.89 -10.30
C ALA A 76 15.40 -2.52 -11.59
N VAL A 77 16.18 -3.44 -12.13
CA VAL A 77 16.76 -3.32 -13.47
C VAL A 77 16.03 -4.29 -14.37
N GLU A 78 15.35 -3.77 -15.39
CA GLU A 78 14.67 -4.56 -16.39
C GLU A 78 15.36 -4.42 -17.74
N GLU A 79 15.69 -5.56 -18.36
CA GLU A 79 16.24 -5.59 -19.71
C GLU A 79 15.12 -5.82 -20.73
N MET A 80 14.97 -4.89 -21.67
CA MET A 80 13.94 -5.00 -22.70
C MET A 80 14.29 -6.14 -23.68
N PRO A 81 13.36 -7.08 -23.95
CA PRO A 81 13.67 -8.30 -24.69
C PRO A 81 14.08 -8.06 -26.16
N VAL A 82 13.60 -6.96 -26.77
CA VAL A 82 13.87 -6.65 -28.18
C VAL A 82 15.07 -5.71 -28.35
N SER A 83 15.18 -4.68 -27.50
CA SER A 83 16.23 -3.66 -27.62
C SER A 83 17.49 -3.97 -26.79
N ARG A 84 17.44 -4.97 -25.90
CA ARG A 84 18.48 -5.29 -24.89
C ARG A 84 18.93 -4.09 -24.06
N ARG A 85 18.08 -3.07 -23.96
CA ARG A 85 18.37 -1.87 -23.18
C ARG A 85 17.92 -2.11 -21.75
N ALA A 86 18.85 -1.92 -20.82
CA ALA A 86 18.56 -1.95 -19.40
C ALA A 86 17.91 -0.64 -18.96
N TYR A 87 16.81 -0.76 -18.21
CA TYR A 87 16.12 0.35 -17.56
C TYR A 87 16.15 0.13 -16.06
N ARG A 88 16.60 1.16 -15.33
CA ARG A 88 16.46 1.23 -13.88
C ARG A 88 15.11 1.85 -13.58
N LEU A 89 14.23 1.07 -12.98
CA LEU A 89 12.92 1.50 -12.53
C LEU A 89 12.97 1.74 -11.04
N THR A 90 12.52 2.92 -10.60
CA THR A 90 12.18 3.15 -9.19
C THR A 90 10.68 2.97 -9.04
N TRP A 91 10.30 2.08 -8.14
CA TRP A 91 8.93 1.74 -7.83
C TRP A 91 8.56 2.30 -6.46
N ARG A 92 7.31 2.71 -6.28
CA ARG A 92 6.70 3.02 -4.99
C ARG A 92 5.45 2.14 -4.85
N GLY A 93 5.56 1.04 -4.11
CA GLY A 93 4.54 0.00 -4.11
C GLY A 93 4.41 -0.67 -5.49
N ASP A 94 3.31 -0.42 -6.20
CA ASP A 94 3.00 -0.92 -7.54
C ASP A 94 3.12 0.16 -8.65
N GLU A 95 3.53 1.38 -8.30
CA GLU A 95 3.69 2.49 -9.23
C GLU A 95 5.16 2.70 -9.61
N VAL A 96 5.48 2.87 -10.90
CA VAL A 96 6.80 3.33 -11.35
C VAL A 96 6.87 4.84 -11.18
N VAL A 97 7.71 5.31 -10.26
CA VAL A 97 7.88 6.74 -9.96
C VAL A 97 9.08 7.36 -10.68
N ASP A 98 10.04 6.55 -11.13
CA ASP A 98 11.18 7.00 -11.95
C ASP A 98 11.68 5.89 -12.89
N CYS A 99 12.31 6.31 -13.99
CA CYS A 99 12.87 5.40 -14.99
C CYS A 99 14.11 6.01 -15.65
N GLU A 100 15.24 5.32 -15.57
CA GLU A 100 16.50 5.70 -16.20
C GLU A 100 16.97 4.61 -17.18
N PRO A 101 17.22 4.93 -18.46
CA PRO A 101 17.08 6.24 -19.08
C PRO A 101 15.62 6.64 -19.27
N LYS A 102 15.33 7.95 -19.19
CA LYS A 102 13.96 8.47 -19.36
C LYS A 102 13.34 7.97 -20.66
N VAL A 103 12.19 7.31 -20.55
CA VAL A 103 11.40 6.88 -21.70
C VAL A 103 10.50 8.04 -22.17
N PRO A 104 10.56 8.43 -23.45
CA PRO A 104 9.68 9.46 -24.02
C PRO A 104 8.32 8.83 -24.34
N ILE A 105 7.47 8.57 -23.34
CA ILE A 105 6.12 8.00 -23.60
C ILE A 105 4.96 8.86 -23.10
N TYR A 106 5.24 10.04 -22.54
CA TYR A 106 4.24 11.10 -22.39
C TYR A 106 4.78 12.41 -23.00
N ALA A 107 4.85 12.48 -24.32
CA ALA A 107 4.62 13.75 -24.98
C ALA A 107 3.16 14.10 -24.71
N GLY A 108 2.91 14.94 -23.71
CA GLY A 108 1.59 15.46 -23.43
C GLY A 108 0.95 15.95 -24.73
N ARG A 109 -0.34 15.65 -24.91
CA ARG A 109 -1.18 16.26 -25.93
C ARG A 109 -0.78 17.72 -26.12
N ARG A 110 -0.43 18.11 -27.35
CA ARG A 110 -0.55 19.50 -27.80
C ARG A 110 -1.97 19.94 -27.45
N GLN A 111 -2.12 20.86 -26.49
CA GLN A 111 -3.33 21.67 -26.41
C GLN A 111 -3.35 22.61 -27.63
N PRO A 112 -4.50 22.81 -28.28
CA PRO A 112 -4.66 23.91 -29.23
C PRO A 112 -4.57 25.27 -28.53
#